data_AF-A0A952K536-F1
#
_entry.id   AF-A0A952K536-F1
#
_cell.length_a   1.000
_cell.length_b   1.000
_cell.length_c   1.000
_cell.angle_alpha   90.00
_cell.angle_beta   90.00
_cell.angle_gamma   90.00
#
_symmetry.space_group_name_H-M   'P 1'
#
loop_
_entity.id
_entity.type
_entity.pdbx_description
1 polymer ?
#
loop_
_entity_poly.entity_id
_entity_poly.type
_entity_poly.pdbx_seq_one_letter_code
_entity_poly.pdbx_strand_id
1 'polypeptide(L)'
;MRRYSRQSVAALVDHTLLKPEATEADVVALLAEAEELDVFAVCVSPTMVATAKSFRTGDYVIASVVGFPSGKHLSAIKAEEARLAV
;
A
#
# COMPACT_ATOMS: atom_id res chain seq x y z
N MET A 1 22.51 4.75 22.06
CA MET A 1 21.21 5.19 21.53
C MET A 1 21.29 5.14 20.01
N ARG A 2 20.46 4.32 19.34
CA ARG A 2 20.48 4.23 17.87
C ARG A 2 19.94 5.54 17.30
N ARG A 3 20.70 6.22 16.45
CA ARG A 3 20.23 7.40 15.71
C ARG A 3 19.65 6.93 14.38
N TYR A 4 18.40 7.30 14.12
CA TYR A 4 17.75 7.03 12.84
C TYR A 4 18.02 8.20 11.87
N SER A 5 18.37 7.88 10.62
CA SER A 5 18.32 8.81 9.50
C SER A 5 16.93 8.78 8.85
N ARG A 6 16.58 9.82 8.08
CA ARG A 6 15.32 9.84 7.30
C ARG A 6 15.15 8.58 6.44
N GLN A 7 16.19 8.22 5.69
CA GLN A 7 16.17 7.03 4.83
C GLN A 7 15.99 5.74 5.65
N SER A 8 16.66 5.61 6.81
CA SER A 8 16.49 4.43 7.66
C SER A 8 15.09 4.29 8.28
N VAL A 9 14.35 5.40 8.39
CA VAL A 9 12.95 5.37 8.81
C VAL A 9 12.06 5.06 7.61
N ALA A 10 12.29 5.67 6.45
CA ALA A 10 11.50 5.45 5.24
C ALA A 10 11.51 3.97 4.81
N ALA A 11 12.67 3.31 4.90
CA ALA A 11 12.82 1.87 4.64
C ALA A 11 12.06 0.95 5.63
N LEU A 12 11.32 1.50 6.60
CA LEU A 12 10.42 0.78 7.52
C LEU A 12 8.95 1.18 7.36
N VAL A 13 8.63 2.05 6.38
CA VAL A 13 7.30 2.64 6.20
C VAL A 13 6.55 1.97 5.06
N ASP A 14 5.25 1.79 5.29
CA ASP A 14 4.27 1.46 4.27
C ASP A 14 3.58 2.76 3.82
N HIS A 15 3.97 3.31 2.67
CA HIS A 15 3.37 4.54 2.12
C HIS A 15 1.93 4.24 1.67
N THR A 16 0.95 4.88 2.31
CA THR A 16 -0.44 4.37 2.30
C THR A 16 -1.41 5.38 1.69
N LEU A 17 -2.27 4.91 0.78
CA LEU A 17 -3.42 5.66 0.27
C LEU A 17 -4.70 4.80 0.31
N LEU A 18 -5.54 5.10 1.30
CA LEU A 18 -6.83 4.41 1.54
C LEU A 18 -8.02 5.37 1.62
N LYS A 19 -7.86 6.60 1.10
CA LYS A 19 -8.98 7.53 1.00
C LYS A 19 -10.03 6.95 0.03
N PRO A 20 -11.32 6.91 0.39
CA PRO A 20 -12.36 6.35 -0.48
C PRO A 20 -12.43 7.03 -1.87
N GLU A 21 -12.05 8.29 -1.95
CA GLU A 21 -12.08 9.10 -3.17
C GLU A 21 -10.77 9.01 -3.98
N ALA A 22 -9.79 8.21 -3.55
CA ALA A 22 -8.52 8.06 -4.24
C ALA A 22 -8.72 7.49 -5.65
N THR A 23 -8.12 8.15 -6.63
CA THR A 23 -8.16 7.77 -8.04
C THR A 23 -6.92 6.96 -8.44
N GLU A 24 -6.95 6.36 -9.62
CA GLU A 24 -5.76 5.70 -10.19
C GLU A 24 -4.58 6.68 -10.34
N ALA A 25 -4.84 7.93 -10.72
CA ALA A 25 -3.81 8.96 -10.84
C ALA A 25 -3.15 9.27 -9.49
N ASP A 26 -3.92 9.27 -8.40
CA ASP A 26 -3.38 9.45 -7.04
C ASP A 26 -2.51 8.26 -6.64
N VAL A 27 -2.87 7.04 -7.03
CA VAL A 27 -2.05 5.84 -6.79
C VAL A 27 -0.74 5.92 -7.58
N VAL A 28 -0.77 6.36 -8.84
CA VAL A 28 0.46 6.55 -9.64
C VAL A 28 1.37 7.60 -8.99
N ALA A 29 0.82 8.71 -8.49
CA ALA A 29 1.59 9.71 -7.76
C ALA A 29 2.19 9.15 -6.46
N LEU A 30 1.41 8.36 -5.70
CA LEU A 30 1.88 7.67 -4.48
C LEU A 30 3.06 6.74 -4.77
N LEU A 31 3.04 6.00 -5.88
CA LEU A 31 4.13 5.12 -6.29
C LEU A 31 5.42 5.90 -6.58
N ALA A 32 5.31 7.03 -7.27
CA ALA A 32 6.46 7.88 -7.56
C ALA A 32 7.10 8.43 -6.27
N GLU A 33 6.28 8.92 -5.33
CA GLU A 33 6.77 9.36 -4.02
C GLU A 33 7.41 8.24 -3.22
N ALA A 34 6.83 7.04 -3.27
CA ALA A 34 7.35 5.86 -2.59
C ALA A 34 8.74 5.45 -3.11
N GLU A 35 8.95 5.53 -4.43
CA GLU A 35 10.24 5.29 -5.05
C GLU A 35 11.27 6.34 -4.65
N GLU A 36 10.93 7.63 -4.70
CA GLU A 36 11.82 8.71 -4.31
C GLU A 36 12.28 8.62 -2.84
N LEU A 37 11.44 8.04 -1.98
CA LEU A 37 11.68 7.92 -0.55
C LEU A 37 12.37 6.61 -0.13
N ASP A 38 12.54 5.64 -1.03
CA ASP A 38 12.99 4.28 -0.74
C ASP A 38 12.17 3.62 0.39
N VAL A 39 10.84 3.67 0.29
CA VAL A 39 9.95 3.06 1.30
C VAL A 39 9.96 1.55 1.25
N PHE A 40 9.52 0.89 2.33
CA PHE A 40 9.43 -0.57 2.35
C PHE A 40 8.29 -1.09 1.49
N ALA A 41 7.11 -0.48 1.62
CA ALA A 41 5.92 -0.90 0.89
C ALA A 41 5.01 0.27 0.50
N VAL A 42 4.09 0.00 -0.41
CA VAL A 42 2.98 0.86 -0.78
C VAL A 42 1.67 0.14 -0.49
N CYS A 43 0.81 0.74 0.33
CA CYS A 43 -0.46 0.16 0.73
C CYS A 43 -1.63 0.90 0.07
N VAL A 44 -2.44 0.16 -0.69
CA VAL A 44 -3.60 0.68 -1.44
C VAL A 44 -4.85 -0.17 -1.19
N SER A 45 -6.02 0.33 -1.58
CA SER A 45 -7.26 -0.45 -1.52
C SER A 45 -7.21 -1.67 -2.45
N PRO A 46 -7.95 -2.75 -2.16
CA PRO A 46 -7.92 -3.98 -2.98
C PRO A 46 -8.15 -3.75 -4.47
N THR A 47 -9.06 -2.83 -4.81
CA THR A 47 -9.39 -2.51 -6.20
C THR A 47 -8.26 -1.79 -6.94
N MET A 48 -7.33 -1.17 -6.21
CA MET A 48 -6.20 -0.43 -6.77
C MET A 48 -4.91 -1.26 -6.87
N VAL A 49 -4.89 -2.51 -6.38
CA VAL A 49 -3.69 -3.36 -6.45
C VAL A 49 -3.26 -3.62 -7.89
N ALA A 50 -4.20 -3.85 -8.81
CA ALA A 50 -3.89 -4.05 -10.23
C ALA A 50 -3.21 -2.83 -10.85
N THR A 51 -3.74 -1.63 -10.58
CA THR A 51 -3.13 -0.36 -10.99
C THR A 51 -1.75 -0.21 -10.37
N ALA A 52 -1.61 -0.43 -9.06
CA ALA A 52 -0.34 -0.29 -8.35
C ALA A 52 0.74 -1.23 -8.92
N LYS A 53 0.39 -2.49 -9.19
CA LYS A 53 1.30 -3.47 -9.83
C LYS A 53 1.67 -3.08 -11.26
N SER A 54 0.74 -2.49 -12.02
CA SER A 54 0.96 -2.16 -13.43
C SER A 54 1.90 -0.96 -13.62
N PHE A 55 1.89 -0.02 -12.69
CA PHE A 55 2.70 1.21 -12.75
C PHE A 55 3.90 1.21 -11.81
N ARG A 56 4.16 0.13 -11.06
CA ARG A 56 5.31 0.03 -10.16
C ARG A 56 6.62 -0.01 -10.94
N THR A 57 7.50 0.93 -10.62
CA THR A 57 8.87 1.02 -11.17
C THR A 57 9.95 0.76 -10.11
N GLY A 58 9.68 1.09 -8.83
CA GLY A 58 10.62 0.91 -7.73
C GLY A 58 10.58 -0.47 -7.03
N ASP A 59 11.55 -0.70 -6.15
CA ASP A 59 11.72 -1.95 -5.41
C ASP A 59 11.11 -1.94 -3.99
N TYR A 60 9.81 -1.62 -3.93
CA TYR A 60 9.01 -1.67 -2.70
C TYR A 60 7.88 -2.71 -2.83
N VAL A 61 7.38 -3.24 -1.71
CA VAL A 61 6.28 -4.23 -1.73
C VAL A 61 4.94 -3.55 -2.04
N ILE A 62 4.07 -4.17 -2.83
CA ILE A 62 2.66 -3.74 -2.92
C ILE A 62 1.85 -4.49 -1.87
N ALA A 63 1.20 -3.74 -0.98
CA ALA A 63 0.35 -4.25 0.08
C ALA A 63 -1.10 -3.77 -0.11
N SER A 64 -2.05 -4.52 0.46
CA SER A 64 -3.45 -4.12 0.49
C SER A 64 -4.13 -4.53 1.78
N VAL A 65 -5.22 -3.83 2.11
CA VAL A 65 -6.04 -4.05 3.30
C VAL A 65 -7.22 -4.97 2.99
N VAL A 66 -7.70 -5.72 3.99
CA VAL A 66 -8.94 -6.50 3.91
C VAL A 66 -9.78 -6.27 5.16
N GLY A 67 -11.10 -6.32 5.01
CA GLY A 67 -12.07 -5.96 6.05
C GLY A 67 -12.06 -4.48 6.42
N PHE A 68 -11.42 -3.63 5.61
CA PHE A 68 -11.27 -2.20 5.90
C PHE A 68 -12.57 -1.42 5.65
N PRO A 69 -12.89 -0.36 6.42
CA PRO A 69 -12.11 0.19 7.55
C PRO A 69 -12.44 -0.44 8.90
N SER A 70 -13.64 -1.00 9.08
CA SER A 70 -14.11 -1.38 10.42
C SER A 70 -13.51 -2.68 10.97
N GLY A 71 -13.09 -3.59 10.10
CA GLY A 71 -12.56 -4.91 10.44
C GLY A 71 -13.61 -5.92 10.94
N LYS A 72 -14.87 -5.51 11.13
CA LYS A 72 -15.94 -6.30 11.76
C LYS A 72 -16.62 -7.28 10.80
N HIS A 73 -15.85 -7.86 9.88
CA HIS A 73 -16.31 -8.85 8.90
C HIS A 73 -16.01 -10.26 9.41
N LEU A 74 -16.75 -11.25 8.92
CA LEU A 74 -16.46 -12.66 9.21
C LEU A 74 -15.08 -13.06 8.65
N SER A 75 -14.38 -13.97 9.33
CA SER A 75 -13.04 -14.43 8.91
C SER A 75 -13.04 -15.00 7.49
N ALA A 76 -14.08 -15.74 7.10
CA ALA A 76 -14.22 -16.28 5.76
C ALA A 76 -14.29 -15.18 4.67
N ILE A 77 -14.96 -14.06 4.98
CA ILE A 77 -15.05 -12.92 4.06
C ILE A 77 -13.70 -12.22 3.91
N LYS A 78 -12.99 -12.01 5.02
CA LYS A 78 -11.63 -11.44 4.97
C LYS A 78 -10.64 -12.32 4.20
N ALA A 79 -10.78 -13.64 4.31
CA ALA A 79 -9.96 -14.58 3.55
C ALA A 79 -10.23 -14.48 2.04
N GLU A 80 -11.50 -14.36 1.64
CA GLU A 80 -11.86 -14.19 0.23
C GLU A 80 -11.44 -12.83 -0.32
N GLU A 81 -11.63 -11.75 0.44
CA GLU A 81 -11.09 -10.43 0.08
C GLU A 81 -9.57 -10.49 -0.13
N ALA A 82 -8.83 -11.18 0.74
CA ALA A 82 -7.39 -11.35 0.61
C ALA A 82 -7.02 -12.15 -0.65
N ARG A 83 -7.77 -13.22 -0.96
CA ARG A 83 -7.58 -14.03 -2.16
C ARG A 83 -7.82 -13.23 -3.44
N LEU A 84 -8.79 -12.32 -3.44
CA LEU A 84 -9.14 -11.48 -4.59
C LEU A 84 -8.21 -10.27 -4.77
N ALA A 85 -7.56 -9.82 -3.70
CA ALA A 85 -6.65 -8.67 -3.74
C ALA A 85 -5.27 -8.98 -4.34
N VAL A 86 -4.85 -10.26 -4.41
CA VAL A 86 -3.49 -10.66 -4.80
C VAL A 86 -3.41 -11.36 -6.15
#